data_AF-A0A1F2QS43-F1
#
_entry.id   AF-A0A1F2QS43-F1
#
_cell.length_a   1.000
_cell.length_b   1.000
_cell.length_c   1.000
_cell.angle_alpha   90.00
_cell.angle_beta   90.00
_cell.angle_gamma   90.00
#
_symmetry.space_group_name_H-M   'P 1'
#
loop_
_entity.id
_entity.type
_entity.pdbx_description
1 polymer ?
#
loop_
_entity_poly.entity_id
_entity_poly.type
_entity_poly.pdbx_seq_one_letter_code
_entity_poly.pdbx_strand_id
1 'polypeptide(L)'
;MRTVHGWKQARPVLEGWRKKLLSLQVVLKQPRVIEIVPVDFISGEPAGREGQQKKTFRAQLVYVTSDDATLRRPAGALLVVDTYELESLSDGKTRVLP
;
A
#
# COMPACT_ATOMS: atom_id res chain seq x y z
N MET A 1 -17.31 -0.34 -11.13
CA MET A 1 -16.37 0.02 -10.05
C MET A 1 -16.73 1.41 -9.56
N ARG A 2 -16.92 1.63 -8.26
CA ARG A 2 -17.26 2.94 -7.69
C ARG A 2 -15.97 3.74 -7.43
N THR A 3 -15.94 5.02 -7.78
CA THR A 3 -14.79 5.90 -7.49
C THR A 3 -15.17 6.92 -6.43
N VAL A 4 -14.30 7.11 -5.43
CA VAL A 4 -14.41 8.15 -4.40
C VAL A 4 -13.16 9.02 -4.49
N HIS A 5 -13.35 10.33 -4.55
CA HIS A 5 -12.26 11.30 -4.66
C HIS A 5 -12.07 12.00 -3.32
N GLY A 6 -10.83 12.25 -2.93
CA GLY A 6 -10.52 12.92 -1.68
C GLY A 6 -10.52 11.98 -0.48
N TRP A 7 -9.43 12.02 0.29
CA TRP A 7 -9.28 11.23 1.52
C TRP A 7 -10.41 11.46 2.53
N LYS A 8 -10.87 12.71 2.67
CA LYS A 8 -11.94 13.08 3.60
C LYS A 8 -13.26 12.39 3.25
N GLN A 9 -13.62 12.33 1.97
CA GLN A 9 -14.85 11.67 1.52
C GLN A 9 -14.72 10.14 1.57
N ALA A 10 -13.51 9.63 1.36
CA ALA A 10 -13.21 8.21 1.40
C ALA A 10 -13.07 7.63 2.82
N ARG A 11 -13.02 8.46 3.86
CA ARG A 11 -12.77 8.03 5.25
C ARG A 11 -13.62 6.83 5.70
N PRO A 12 -14.95 6.78 5.49
CA PRO A 12 -15.74 5.61 5.88
C PRO A 12 -15.33 4.32 5.16
N VAL A 13 -14.97 4.43 3.88
CA VAL A 13 -14.50 3.29 3.06
C VAL A 13 -13.14 2.81 3.56
N LEU A 14 -12.20 3.73 3.78
CA LEU A 14 -10.84 3.43 4.25
C LEU A 14 -10.86 2.79 5.64
N GLU A 15 -11.67 3.31 6.56
CA GLU A 15 -11.85 2.70 7.89
C GLU A 15 -12.44 1.28 7.80
N GLY A 16 -13.39 1.07 6.89
CA GLY A 16 -13.97 -0.25 6.62
C GLY A 16 -12.93 -1.24 6.07
N TRP A 17 -12.10 -0.80 5.12
CA TRP A 17 -11.02 -1.61 4.57
C TRP A 17 -9.98 -1.98 5.62
N ARG A 18 -9.58 -1.01 6.46
CA ARG A 18 -8.66 -1.23 7.59
C ARG A 18 -9.19 -2.29 8.55
N LYS A 19 -10.43 -2.13 9.03
CA LYS A 19 -11.04 -3.07 10.00
C LYS A 19 -11.15 -4.49 9.46
N LYS A 20 -11.35 -4.64 8.14
CA LYS A 20 -11.47 -5.93 7.45
C LYS A 20 -10.13 -6.50 6.98
N LEU A 21 -9.02 -5.77 7.16
CA LEU A 21 -7.70 -6.15 6.68
C LEU A 21 -7.71 -6.57 5.20
N LEU A 22 -8.48 -5.85 4.38
CA LEU A 22 -8.65 -6.19 2.97
C LEU A 22 -7.32 -6.07 2.21
N SER A 23 -7.10 -7.01 1.30
CA SER A 23 -6.00 -6.91 0.34
C SER A 23 -6.38 -5.90 -0.74
N LEU A 24 -5.78 -4.71 -0.66
CA LEU A 24 -5.99 -3.62 -1.59
C LEU A 24 -4.92 -3.64 -2.68
N GLN A 25 -5.32 -3.32 -3.91
CA GLN A 25 -4.40 -2.87 -4.93
C GLN A 25 -4.01 -1.42 -4.62
N VAL A 26 -2.72 -1.20 -4.44
CA VAL A 26 -2.10 0.11 -4.22
C VAL A 26 -1.37 0.50 -5.48
N VAL A 27 -1.62 1.71 -5.96
CA VAL A 27 -0.94 2.31 -7.11
C VAL A 27 -0.25 3.58 -6.64
N LEU A 28 1.04 3.71 -6.91
CA LEU A 28 1.85 4.89 -6.63
C LEU A 28 2.00 5.74 -7.88
N LYS A 29 2.24 7.05 -7.75
CA LYS A 29 2.54 7.91 -8.90
C LYS A 29 3.86 7.52 -9.56
N GLN A 30 4.86 7.14 -8.78
CA GLN A 30 6.18 6.71 -9.24
C GLN A 30 6.61 5.38 -8.61
N PRO A 31 7.43 4.57 -9.29
CA PRO A 31 7.93 3.31 -8.75
C PRO A 31 8.98 3.57 -7.67
N ARG A 32 8.55 3.72 -6.41
CA ARG A 32 9.46 3.98 -5.27
C ARG A 32 9.56 2.82 -4.28
N VAL A 33 8.72 1.81 -4.41
CA VAL A 33 8.71 0.67 -3.51
C VAL A 33 9.46 -0.49 -4.14
N ILE A 34 10.57 -0.85 -3.49
CA ILE A 34 11.31 -2.09 -3.77
C ILE A 34 10.52 -3.23 -3.13
N GLU A 35 10.15 -4.23 -3.93
CA GLU A 35 9.57 -5.44 -3.38
C GLU A 35 10.62 -6.20 -2.57
N ILE A 36 10.47 -6.18 -1.24
CA ILE A 36 11.31 -6.97 -0.34
C ILE A 36 10.97 -8.43 -0.60
N VAL A 37 11.84 -9.13 -1.32
CA VAL A 37 11.87 -10.59 -1.35
C VAL A 37 12.20 -11.08 0.06
N PRO A 38 11.62 -12.19 0.53
CA PRO A 38 11.97 -12.76 1.82
C PRO A 38 13.48 -12.90 1.92
N VAL A 39 14.07 -12.27 2.93
CA VAL A 39 15.49 -12.41 3.25
C VAL A 39 15.71 -13.89 3.57
N ASP A 40 16.70 -14.50 2.92
CA ASP A 40 17.20 -15.79 3.39
C ASP A 40 17.94 -15.54 4.71
N PHE A 41 17.24 -15.74 5.83
CA PHE A 41 17.79 -15.52 7.18
C PHE A 41 18.96 -16.46 7.50
N ILE A 42 19.24 -17.46 6.66
CA ILE A 42 20.28 -18.46 6.86
C ILE A 42 21.68 -17.88 6.55
N SER A 43 21.80 -16.97 5.58
CA SER A 43 23.12 -16.52 5.10
C SER A 43 23.77 -15.40 5.93
N GLY A 44 22.99 -14.66 6.73
CA GLY A 44 23.50 -13.53 7.51
C GLY A 44 24.01 -12.33 6.69
N GLU A 45 23.95 -12.41 5.36
CA GLU A 45 24.27 -11.30 4.47
C GLU A 45 23.03 -10.42 4.27
N PRO A 46 23.18 -9.08 4.18
CA PRO A 46 22.08 -8.24 3.74
C PRO A 46 21.71 -8.70 2.33
N ALA A 47 20.53 -9.30 2.18
CA ALA A 47 19.99 -9.65 0.88
C ALA A 47 20.16 -8.42 -0.03
N GLY A 48 20.88 -8.58 -1.15
CA GLY A 48 20.96 -7.55 -2.17
C GLY A 48 19.55 -7.03 -2.43
N ARG A 49 19.38 -5.71 -2.56
CA ARG A 49 18.08 -5.12 -2.90
C ARG A 49 17.73 -5.45 -4.35
N GLU A 50 17.49 -6.72 -4.66
CA GLU A 50 17.13 -7.25 -5.98
C GLU A 50 15.64 -7.06 -6.30
N GLY A 51 14.88 -6.42 -5.41
CA GLY A 51 13.47 -6.14 -5.64
C GLY A 51 13.28 -5.19 -6.82
N GLN A 52 12.42 -5.56 -7.77
CA GLN A 52 11.99 -4.65 -8.81
C GLN A 52 11.19 -3.51 -8.18
N GLN A 53 11.49 -2.26 -8.54
CA GLN A 53 10.65 -1.14 -8.15
C GLN A 53 9.27 -1.31 -8.80
N LYS A 54 8.23 -1.34 -7.98
CA LYS A 54 6.85 -1.53 -8.46
C LYS A 54 6.01 -0.30 -8.21
N LYS A 55 5.35 0.15 -9.28
CA LYS A 55 4.30 1.19 -9.22
C LYS A 55 3.03 0.65 -8.59
N THR A 56 2.72 -0.63 -8.81
CA THR A 56 1.49 -1.28 -8.36
C THR A 56 1.81 -2.51 -7.54
N PHE A 57 1.18 -2.65 -6.37
CA PHE A 57 1.36 -3.81 -5.49
C PHE A 57 0.09 -4.08 -4.67
N ARG A 58 0.05 -5.23 -3.97
CA ARG A 58 -1.02 -5.56 -3.02
C ARG A 58 -0.55 -5.35 -1.59
N ALA A 59 -1.40 -4.72 -0.79
CA ALA A 59 -1.16 -4.52 0.63
C ALA A 59 -2.47 -4.31 1.41
N GLN A 60 -2.42 -4.46 2.72
CA GLN A 60 -3.51 -4.14 3.63
C GLN A 60 -3.33 -2.73 4.18
N LEU A 61 -4.41 -1.95 4.24
CA LEU A 61 -4.36 -0.64 4.88
C LEU A 61 -4.34 -0.82 6.40
N VAL A 62 -3.28 -0.31 7.05
CA VAL A 62 -3.13 -0.32 8.50
C VAL A 62 -3.56 1.01 9.10
N TYR A 63 -3.14 2.11 8.50
CA TYR A 63 -3.45 3.45 8.97
C TYR A 63 -3.41 4.45 7.81
N VAL A 64 -4.15 5.54 7.93
CA VAL A 64 -4.17 6.62 6.94
C VAL A 64 -4.45 7.95 7.64
N THR A 65 -3.65 8.95 7.30
CA THR A 65 -3.79 10.35 7.70
C THR A 65 -4.01 11.21 6.46
N SER A 66 -4.00 12.54 6.63
CA SER A 66 -3.91 13.45 5.49
C SER A 66 -2.57 13.34 4.76
N ASP A 67 -1.51 12.94 5.46
CA ASP A 67 -0.13 13.13 5.01
C ASP A 67 0.53 11.80 4.63
N ASP A 68 0.14 10.70 5.28
CA ASP A 68 0.67 9.37 5.02
C ASP A 68 -0.37 8.24 5.07
N ALA A 69 0.00 7.10 4.48
CA ALA A 69 -0.68 5.84 4.60
C ALA A 69 0.31 4.74 5.00
N THR A 70 -0.01 4.03 6.07
CA THR A 70 0.71 2.84 6.50
C THR A 70 0.05 1.60 5.91
N LEU A 71 0.84 0.81 5.18
CA LEU A 71 0.43 -0.37 4.43
C LEU A 71 1.20 -1.60 4.91
N ARG A 72 0.51 -2.71 5.14
CA ARG A 72 1.12 -4.01 5.45
C ARG A 72 1.16 -4.88 4.21
N ARG A 73 2.34 -5.29 3.80
CA ARG A 73 2.55 -6.21 2.69
C ARG A 73 2.24 -7.65 3.09
N PRO A 74 1.90 -8.53 2.11
CA PRO A 74 1.72 -9.96 2.38
C PRO A 74 2.92 -10.63 3.06
N ALA A 75 4.15 -10.21 2.72
CA ALA A 75 5.38 -10.68 3.35
C ALA A 75 5.60 -10.16 4.79
N GLY A 76 4.65 -9.41 5.36
CA GLY A 76 4.72 -8.88 6.72
C GLY A 76 5.38 -7.51 6.85
N ALA A 77 6.09 -7.04 5.83
CA ALA A 77 6.72 -5.71 5.83
C ALA A 77 5.68 -4.58 5.95
N LEU A 78 6.00 -3.59 6.79
CA LEU A 78 5.25 -2.33 6.88
C LEU A 78 5.89 -1.31 5.96
N LEU A 79 5.05 -0.59 5.22
CA LEU A 79 5.43 0.47 4.33
C LEU A 79 4.66 1.73 4.71
N VAL A 80 5.36 2.83 4.91
CA VAL A 80 4.75 4.15 5.08
C VAL A 80 4.94 4.91 3.77
N VAL A 81 3.85 5.40 3.20
CA VAL A 81 3.82 6.12 1.92
C VAL A 81 3.17 7.46 2.14
N ASP A 82 3.81 8.52 1.65
CA ASP A 82 3.20 9.84 1.59
C ASP A 82 1.91 9.79 0.72
N THR A 83 0.81 10.37 1.20
CA THR A 83 -0.45 10.38 0.45
C THR A 83 -0.33 11.10 -0.89
N TYR A 84 0.57 12.07 -1.03
CA TYR A 84 0.88 12.72 -2.30
C TYR A 84 1.53 11.77 -3.31
N GLU A 85 2.17 10.68 -2.87
CA GLU A 85 2.77 9.67 -3.73
C GLU A 85 1.78 8.54 -4.09
N LEU A 86 0.62 8.46 -3.42
CA LEU A 86 -0.45 7.54 -3.79
C LEU A 86 -1.17 8.06 -5.05
N GLU A 87 -1.36 7.17 -6.02
CA GLU A 87 -2.23 7.41 -7.17
C GLU A 87 -3.64 6.85 -6.90
N SER A 88 -3.74 5.64 -6.34
CA SER A 88 -5.03 5.09 -5.92
C SER A 88 -4.92 3.91 -4.95
N LEU A 89 -6.00 3.67 -4.21
CA LEU A 89 -6.24 2.46 -3.44
C LEU A 89 -7.52 1.78 -3.96
N SER A 90 -7.54 0.46 -4.10
CA SER A 90 -8.70 -0.27 -4.64
C SER A 90 -8.89 -1.63 -4.01
N ASP A 91 -10.12 -1.97 -3.63
CA ASP A 91 -10.53 -3.33 -3.24
C ASP A 91 -11.11 -4.14 -4.43
N GLY A 92 -11.02 -3.60 -5.65
CA GLY A 92 -11.59 -4.17 -6.88
C GLY A 92 -13.07 -3.81 -7.12
N LYS A 93 -13.79 -3.35 -6.09
CA LYS A 93 -15.18 -2.86 -6.22
C LYS A 93 -15.26 -1.35 -6.12
N THR A 94 -14.46 -0.77 -5.23
CA THR A 94 -14.33 0.65 -4.95
C THR A 94 -12.88 1.07 -5.13
N ARG A 95 -12.66 2.19 -5.81
CA ARG A 95 -11.37 2.87 -5.95
C ARG A 95 -11.43 4.20 -5.22
N VAL A 96 -10.44 4.46 -4.38
CA VAL A 96 -10.22 5.74 -3.73
C VAL A 96 -9.07 6.44 -4.43
N LEU A 97 -9.30 7.69 -4.80
CA LEU A 97 -8.31 8.61 -5.34
C LEU A 97 -8.02 9.69 -4.29
N PRO A 98 -6.75 10.11 -4.14
CA PRO A 98 -6.35 11.19 -3.24
C PRO A 98 -7.17 12.48 -3.42
#